data_AF-A0A392M8D4-F1
#
_entry.id   AF-A0A392M8D4-F1
#
_cell.length_a   1.000
_cell.length_b   1.000
_cell.length_c   1.000
_cell.angle_alpha   90.00
_cell.angle_beta   90.00
_cell.angle_gamma   90.00
#
_symmetry.space_group_name_H-M   'P 1'
#
loop_
_entity.id
_entity.type
_entity.pdbx_description
1 polymer ?
#
loop_
_entity_poly.entity_id
_entity_poly.type
_entity_poly.pdbx_seq_one_letter_code
_entity_poly.pdbx_strand_id
1 'polypeptide(L)'
;TFWRPPWGHGKTIPGLPLCLEEEEEISINPWQEIQHQITVMERAEEEAGSDEESFAESQPLNQTLWDARVPDNFKAPHLPTFEGKSDPSEHLMAVGTQTAIIGAAEHLKCKILSGTFKDAALR
;
A
#
# COMPACT_ATOMS: atom_id res chain seq x y z
N THR A 1 -23.92 -1.87 39.21
CA THR A 1 -23.88 -3.25 39.73
C THR A 1 -22.62 -3.92 39.21
N PHE A 2 -21.63 -4.13 40.09
CA PHE A 2 -20.32 -4.70 39.75
C PHE A 2 -20.40 -6.22 39.87
N TRP A 3 -20.09 -6.96 38.81
CA TRP A 3 -20.20 -8.43 38.81
C TRP A 3 -19.08 -9.02 39.67
N ARG A 4 -19.42 -9.82 40.69
CA ARG A 4 -18.45 -10.52 41.56
C ARG A 4 -18.43 -12.00 41.19
N PRO A 5 -17.28 -12.55 40.74
CA PRO A 5 -17.15 -13.98 40.49
C PRO A 5 -17.35 -14.81 41.77
N PRO A 6 -17.84 -16.06 41.68
CA PRO A 6 -18.26 -16.87 42.83
C PRO A 6 -17.12 -17.56 43.60
N TRP A 7 -15.86 -17.34 43.23
CA TRP A 7 -14.72 -17.99 43.87
C TRP A 7 -14.21 -17.10 45.01
N GLY A 8 -14.33 -17.58 46.25
CA GLY A 8 -13.90 -16.87 47.45
C GLY A 8 -12.44 -16.41 47.40
N HIS A 9 -12.14 -15.35 48.16
CA HIS A 9 -10.85 -14.65 48.16
C HIS A 9 -9.65 -15.61 48.30
N GLY A 10 -8.71 -15.53 47.34
CA GLY A 10 -7.38 -16.15 47.45
C GLY A 10 -7.11 -17.41 46.61
N LYS A 11 -7.61 -17.50 45.37
CA LYS A 11 -7.19 -18.58 44.45
C LYS A 11 -6.63 -18.02 43.14
N THR A 12 -5.32 -18.16 42.95
CA THR A 12 -4.65 -18.04 41.64
C THR A 12 -5.12 -19.18 40.75
N ILE A 13 -5.55 -18.88 39.53
CA ILE A 13 -5.97 -19.89 38.54
C ILE A 13 -4.72 -20.59 38.01
N PRO A 14 -4.51 -21.89 38.26
CA PRO A 14 -3.44 -22.63 37.59
C PRO A 14 -3.94 -23.03 36.20
N GLY A 15 -3.27 -22.55 35.15
CA GLY A 15 -3.56 -22.94 33.77
C GLY A 15 -4.32 -21.93 32.92
N LEU A 16 -4.39 -20.65 33.31
CA LEU A 16 -4.43 -19.62 32.27
C LEU A 16 -3.07 -19.68 31.58
N PRO A 17 -3.00 -19.89 30.25
CA PRO A 17 -1.78 -19.58 29.54
C PRO A 17 -1.54 -18.11 29.88
N LEU A 18 -0.43 -17.83 30.58
CA LEU A 18 0.22 -16.54 30.38
C LEU A 18 0.27 -16.43 28.86
N CYS A 19 -0.50 -15.50 28.31
CA CYS A 19 -0.27 -15.07 26.95
C CYS A 19 1.19 -14.67 27.00
N LEU A 20 2.06 -15.57 26.55
CA LEU A 20 3.33 -15.15 26.04
C LEU A 20 2.88 -14.18 24.98
N GLU A 21 3.09 -12.90 25.26
CA GLU A 21 3.42 -11.94 24.25
C GLU A 21 4.64 -12.55 23.55
N GLU A 22 4.41 -13.57 22.73
CA GLU A 22 5.07 -13.72 21.46
C GLU A 22 4.59 -12.48 20.72
N GLU A 23 5.20 -11.33 21.09
CA GLU A 23 5.45 -10.30 20.12
C GLU A 23 6.18 -11.05 19.02
N GLU A 24 5.39 -11.47 18.02
CA GLU A 24 5.90 -11.91 16.75
C GLU A 24 6.80 -10.76 16.34
N GLU A 25 8.11 -10.95 16.54
CA GLU A 25 9.13 -9.97 16.24
C GLU A 25 9.10 -9.87 14.72
N ILE A 26 8.16 -9.08 14.20
CA ILE A 26 7.97 -8.82 12.78
C ILE A 26 9.31 -8.26 12.34
N SER A 27 10.10 -9.11 11.70
CA SER A 27 11.49 -8.88 11.29
C SER A 27 11.64 -7.41 10.92
N ILE A 28 12.27 -6.63 11.79
CA ILE A 28 12.38 -5.17 11.67
C ILE A 28 13.42 -4.81 10.58
N ASN A 29 14.21 -5.80 10.18
CA ASN A 29 15.32 -5.70 9.23
C ASN A 29 14.91 -5.19 7.83
N PRO A 30 13.83 -5.67 7.18
CA PRO A 30 13.44 -5.21 5.84
C PRO A 30 13.00 -3.75 5.83
N TRP A 31 12.32 -3.29 6.90
CA TRP A 31 11.90 -1.89 7.00
C TRP A 31 13.07 -0.95 7.23
N GLN A 32 14.03 -1.35 8.08
CA GLN A 32 15.24 -0.57 8.30
C GLN A 32 16.10 -0.46 7.03
N GLU A 33 16.20 -1.55 6.26
CA GLU A 33 16.88 -1.55 4.97
C GLU A 33 16.22 -0.57 3.99
N ILE A 34 14.89 -0.58 3.90
CA ILE A 34 14.14 0.36 3.06
C ILE A 34 14.39 1.80 3.49
N GLN A 35 14.34 2.09 4.80
CA GLN A 35 14.60 3.43 5.32
C GLN A 35 16.03 3.90 5.02
N HIS A 36 17.00 3.00 5.15
CA HIS A 36 18.39 3.28 4.79
C HIS A 36 18.55 3.58 3.30
N GLN A 37 17.92 2.78 2.42
CA GLN A 37 17.97 3.02 0.99
C GLN A 37 17.30 4.34 0.58
N ILE A 38 16.16 4.69 1.18
CA ILE A 38 15.51 5.99 0.97
C ILE A 38 16.44 7.14 1.38
N THR A 39 17.07 7.04 2.55
CA THR A 39 17.98 8.06 3.07
C THR A 39 19.22 8.23 2.18
N VAL A 40 19.76 7.13 1.64
CA VAL A 40 20.89 7.16 0.70
C VAL A 40 20.49 7.80 -0.63
N MET A 41 19.29 7.50 -1.12
CA MET A 41 18.76 8.06 -2.37
C MET A 41 18.50 9.56 -2.24
N GLU A 42 17.87 10.02 -1.16
CA GLU A 42 17.61 11.44 -0.89
C GLU A 42 18.91 12.27 -0.82
N ARG A 43 19.96 11.72 -0.20
CA ARG A 43 21.29 12.37 -0.18
C ARG A 43 21.95 12.40 -1.57
N ALA A 44 21.74 11.37 -2.40
CA ALA A 44 22.25 11.35 -3.76
C ALA A 44 21.52 12.34 -4.68
N GLU A 45 20.24 12.61 -4.43
CA GLU A 45 19.45 13.62 -5.13
C GLU A 45 19.87 15.05 -4.73
N GLU A 46 20.21 15.31 -3.46
CA GLU A 46 20.76 16.61 -3.02
C GLU A 46 22.16 16.90 -3.58
N GLU A 47 23.03 15.90 -3.74
CA GLU A 47 24.36 16.08 -4.35
C GLU A 47 24.32 16.21 -5.88
N ALA A 48 23.26 15.72 -6.54
CA ALA A 48 23.00 15.89 -7.98
C ALA A 48 22.33 17.24 -8.31
N GLY A 49 22.79 18.31 -7.66
CA GLY A 49 22.22 19.65 -7.83
C GLY A 49 22.17 20.13 -9.29
N SER A 50 21.01 20.69 -9.65
CA SER A 50 20.73 21.47 -10.87
C SER A 50 20.90 20.75 -12.21
N ASP A 51 19.88 20.00 -12.60
CA ASP A 51 19.35 20.12 -13.97
C ASP A 51 17.89 20.56 -13.83
N GLU A 52 17.72 21.86 -13.55
CA GLU A 52 16.45 22.53 -13.75
C GLU A 52 16.03 22.39 -15.22
N GLU A 53 14.82 21.87 -15.43
CA GLU A 53 14.18 21.66 -16.75
C GLU A 53 14.44 20.31 -17.43
N SER A 54 14.23 19.23 -16.68
CA SER A 54 13.23 18.28 -17.18
C SER A 54 12.20 18.00 -16.10
N PHE A 55 11.00 18.57 -16.27
CA PHE A 55 9.78 17.83 -15.96
C PHE A 55 9.75 16.62 -16.90
N ALA A 56 10.80 15.79 -16.91
CA ALA A 56 10.68 14.45 -17.41
C ALA A 56 9.55 13.92 -16.56
N GLU A 57 8.44 13.65 -17.24
CA GLU A 57 7.30 12.93 -16.72
C GLU A 57 7.85 11.78 -15.87
N SER A 58 8.05 12.00 -14.58
CA SER A 58 8.50 10.95 -13.67
C SER A 58 7.28 10.08 -13.52
N GLN A 59 7.15 9.15 -14.46
CA GLN A 59 5.99 8.31 -14.57
C GLN A 59 5.95 7.51 -13.28
N PRO A 60 4.81 7.44 -12.58
CA PRO A 60 4.74 6.87 -11.23
C PRO A 60 5.03 5.37 -11.20
N LEU A 61 5.25 4.74 -12.36
CA LEU A 61 5.52 3.31 -12.53
C LEU A 61 6.92 3.12 -13.10
N ASN A 62 7.59 2.05 -12.67
CA ASN A 62 8.85 1.62 -13.28
C ASN A 62 8.69 1.42 -14.80
N GLN A 63 9.73 1.77 -15.57
CA GLN A 63 9.74 1.69 -17.05
C GLN A 63 9.24 0.34 -17.58
N THR A 64 9.62 -0.77 -16.94
CA THR A 64 9.18 -2.12 -17.32
C THR A 64 7.65 -2.28 -17.28
N LEU A 65 7.02 -1.68 -16.28
CA LEU A 65 5.56 -1.68 -16.13
C LEU A 65 4.92 -0.75 -17.17
N TRP A 66 5.55 0.39 -17.45
CA TRP A 66 5.05 1.34 -18.43
C TRP A 66 5.03 0.75 -19.85
N ASP A 67 6.12 0.11 -20.26
CA ASP A 67 6.27 -0.49 -21.59
C ASP A 67 5.50 -1.81 -21.75
N ALA A 68 4.99 -2.38 -20.64
CA ALA A 68 4.18 -3.59 -20.70
C ALA A 68 2.95 -3.37 -21.60
N ARG A 69 2.88 -4.13 -22.69
CA ARG A 69 1.80 -4.05 -23.67
C ARG A 69 0.49 -4.49 -23.02
N VAL A 70 -0.54 -3.64 -23.15
CA VAL A 70 -1.91 -4.02 -22.82
C VAL A 70 -2.40 -5.02 -23.88
N PRO A 71 -2.99 -6.17 -23.51
CA PRO A 71 -3.50 -7.13 -24.48
C PRO A 71 -4.54 -6.50 -25.43
N ASP A 72 -4.50 -6.86 -26.72
CA ASP A 72 -5.32 -6.21 -27.77
C ASP A 72 -6.84 -6.39 -27.57
N ASN A 73 -7.26 -7.37 -26.76
CA ASN A 73 -8.66 -7.63 -26.40
C ASN A 73 -9.05 -7.12 -25.00
N PHE A 74 -8.19 -6.33 -24.36
CA PHE A 74 -8.46 -5.80 -23.04
C PHE A 74 -9.63 -4.80 -23.08
N LYS A 75 -10.74 -5.15 -22.43
CA LYS A 75 -11.82 -4.22 -22.15
C LYS A 75 -11.55 -3.61 -20.78
N ALA A 76 -11.13 -2.35 -20.76
CA ALA A 76 -10.95 -1.64 -19.52
C ALA A 76 -12.28 -1.66 -18.73
N PRO A 77 -12.27 -2.12 -17.47
CA PRO A 77 -13.48 -2.11 -16.66
C PRO A 77 -13.93 -0.65 -16.44
N HIS A 78 -15.23 -0.46 -16.20
CA HIS A 78 -15.71 0.84 -15.74
C HIS A 78 -15.24 1.05 -14.30
N LEU A 79 -14.26 1.93 -14.12
CA LEU A 79 -13.66 2.20 -12.81
C LEU A 79 -14.12 3.55 -12.28
N PRO A 80 -14.31 3.66 -10.95
CA PRO A 80 -14.53 4.96 -10.33
C PRO A 80 -13.30 5.85 -10.53
N THR A 81 -13.53 7.14 -10.70
CA THR A 81 -12.48 8.16 -10.70
C THR A 81 -12.21 8.63 -9.27
N PHE A 82 -10.94 8.81 -8.92
CA PHE A 82 -10.54 9.35 -7.63
C PHE A 82 -10.01 10.78 -7.78
N GLU A 83 -10.74 11.74 -7.24
CA GLU A 83 -10.37 13.17 -7.25
C GLU A 83 -9.63 13.62 -5.98
N GLY A 84 -9.36 12.71 -5.03
CA GLY A 84 -8.74 13.04 -3.74
C GLY A 84 -9.73 13.49 -2.65
N LYS A 85 -11.04 13.36 -2.87
CA LYS A 85 -12.09 13.77 -1.91
C LYS A 85 -12.86 12.60 -1.28
N SER A 86 -12.90 11.46 -1.97
CA SER A 86 -13.55 10.23 -1.48
C SER A 86 -12.60 9.43 -0.59
N ASP A 87 -13.13 8.41 0.08
CA ASP A 87 -12.31 7.52 0.90
C ASP A 87 -11.30 6.73 0.01
N PRO A 88 -9.98 6.81 0.30
CA PRO A 88 -8.98 6.10 -0.50
C PRO A 88 -9.08 4.57 -0.40
N SER A 89 -9.52 4.04 0.75
CA SER A 89 -9.66 2.59 0.96
C SER A 89 -10.83 2.03 0.15
N GLU A 90 -11.96 2.74 0.14
CA GLU A 90 -13.12 2.41 -0.68
C GLU A 90 -12.76 2.41 -2.17
N HIS A 91 -11.99 3.41 -2.63
CA HIS A 91 -11.51 3.48 -4.01
C HIS A 91 -10.60 2.29 -4.36
N LEU A 92 -9.62 1.98 -3.51
CA LEU A 92 -8.72 0.84 -3.70
C LEU A 92 -9.48 -0.48 -3.73
N MET A 93 -10.47 -0.66 -2.87
CA MET A 93 -11.31 -1.84 -2.85
C MET A 93 -12.13 -1.98 -4.14
N ALA A 94 -12.72 -0.88 -4.64
CA ALA A 94 -13.50 -0.88 -5.87
C ALA A 94 -12.61 -1.22 -7.10
N VAL A 95 -11.45 -0.58 -7.23
CA VAL A 95 -10.49 -0.86 -8.30
C VAL A 95 -9.92 -2.28 -8.19
N GLY A 96 -9.58 -2.71 -6.97
CA GLY A 96 -9.08 -4.06 -6.69
C GLY A 96 -10.08 -5.15 -7.07
N THR A 97 -11.36 -4.96 -6.73
CA THR A 97 -12.43 -5.91 -7.08
C THR A 97 -12.59 -6.02 -8.59
N GLN A 98 -12.64 -4.89 -9.31
CA GLN A 98 -12.79 -4.88 -10.77
C GLN A 98 -11.60 -5.51 -11.49
N THR A 99 -10.38 -5.20 -11.05
CA THR A 99 -9.15 -5.79 -11.62
C THR A 99 -9.01 -7.28 -11.34
N ALA A 100 -9.51 -7.75 -10.19
CA ALA A 100 -9.57 -9.18 -9.87
C ALA A 100 -10.57 -9.93 -10.76
N ILE A 101 -11.77 -9.37 -10.99
CA ILE A 101 -12.82 -9.97 -11.83
C ILE A 101 -12.32 -10.20 -13.26
N ILE A 102 -11.58 -9.24 -13.82
CA ILE A 102 -11.04 -9.35 -15.18
C ILE A 102 -9.74 -10.17 -15.25
N GLY A 103 -9.22 -10.64 -14.11
CA GLY A 103 -7.96 -11.36 -14.04
C GLY A 103 -6.76 -10.53 -14.50
N ALA A 104 -6.75 -9.23 -14.20
CA ALA A 104 -5.65 -8.36 -14.61
C ALA A 104 -4.32 -8.81 -13.97
N ALA A 105 -3.28 -8.91 -14.78
CA ALA A 105 -1.93 -9.18 -14.30
C ALA A 105 -1.44 -8.04 -13.40
N GLU A 106 -0.60 -8.33 -12.40
CA GLU A 106 -0.18 -7.37 -11.37
C GLU A 106 0.38 -6.07 -11.97
N HIS A 107 1.25 -6.18 -12.97
CA HIS A 107 1.83 -5.02 -13.66
C HIS A 107 0.77 -4.15 -14.36
N LEU A 108 -0.32 -4.76 -14.83
CA LEU A 108 -1.42 -4.05 -15.45
C LEU A 108 -2.31 -3.37 -14.40
N LYS A 109 -2.45 -3.94 -13.19
CA LYS A 109 -3.20 -3.32 -12.10
C LYS A 109 -2.65 -1.94 -11.74
N CYS A 110 -1.32 -1.79 -11.69
CA CYS A 110 -0.69 -0.50 -11.40
C CYS A 110 -1.03 0.56 -12.48
N LYS A 111 -0.99 0.18 -13.76
CA LYS A 111 -1.38 1.07 -14.88
C LYS A 111 -2.86 1.44 -14.84
N ILE A 112 -3.70 0.47 -14.52
CA ILE A 112 -5.14 0.68 -14.41
C ILE A 112 -5.43 1.64 -13.25
N LEU A 113 -4.82 1.42 -12.09
CA LEU A 113 -5.01 2.25 -10.90
C LEU A 113 -4.56 3.69 -11.16
N SER A 114 -3.37 3.90 -11.74
CA SER A 114 -2.89 5.25 -12.06
C SER A 114 -3.84 5.98 -13.01
N GLY A 115 -4.46 5.27 -13.95
CA GLY A 115 -5.49 5.80 -14.85
C GLY A 115 -6.80 6.21 -14.17
N THR A 116 -7.01 5.90 -12.89
CA THR A 116 -8.22 6.30 -12.15
C THR A 116 -8.10 7.66 -11.45
N PHE A 117 -6.91 8.22 -11.35
CA PHE A 117 -6.67 9.49 -10.65
C PHE A 117 -7.04 10.70 -11.52
N LYS A 118 -7.60 11.74 -10.89
CA LYS A 118 -7.98 13.00 -11.54
C LYS A 118 -7.78 14.19 -10.60
N ASP A 119 -7.66 15.39 -11.15
CA ASP A 119 -7.64 16.67 -10.43
C ASP A 119 -6.60 16.67 -9.29
N ALA A 120 -7.06 16.82 -8.04
CA ALA A 120 -6.18 16.89 -6.88
C ALA A 120 -5.44 15.57 -6.58
N ALA A 121 -5.90 14.43 -7.12
CA ALA A 121 -5.20 13.16 -6.98
C ALA A 121 -4.01 12.98 -7.94
N LEU A 122 -3.83 13.88 -8.92
CA LEU A 122 -2.68 13.90 -9.82
C LEU A 122 -1.60 14.91 -9.37
N ARG A 123 -1.80 15.58 -8.23
CA ARG A 123 -1.00 16.73 -7.78
C ARG A 123 -0.28 16.46 -6.48
#